data_AF-A0A380BSX5-F1
#
_entry.id   AF-A0A380BSX5-F1
#
_cell.length_a   1.000
_cell.length_b   1.000
_cell.length_c   1.000
_cell.angle_alpha   90.00
_cell.angle_beta   90.00
_cell.angle_gamma   90.00
#
_symmetry.space_group_name_H-M   'P 1'
#
loop_
_entity.id
_entity.type
_entity.pdbx_description
1 polymer ?
#
loop_
_entity_poly.entity_id
_entity_poly.type
_entity_poly.pdbx_seq_one_letter_code
_entity_poly.pdbx_strand_id
1 'polypeptide(L)'
;MNHILQMLSKLLSVAKEAIDREGLIAILTISIGNDDEIEETVQGETVYNELIDKLQLNIPKDKDYRPNIYSYFGIQKNPNDTVLMEMMIEVFHIKRFNSELFVFKDIGWQKVNEDELQGLISKMIQVLLVDYKPSLSTLRNVVDGLQKSPDIEELNEDKNYIGCGENMFNLKTFKVVENDIKIFPKTRLNLILNKSDVITDNVPQHFNQYMLQLANYDNDLQDFLFQHMAVLLTADTKLRRGLILYGTAKNGKSVYIKLVKSFFYSNDIVSKTLNELGGRFDKESLIGKRIMASDEVGKANVDEATVNDFKKLLSVEPIHADRKGRTQVEVTLDLKLIFNTNAVLNFPSTHAKALERRIAVIPCEYYVEKADPDLIEKLQDEKKEIFLYLMYVYKQIVKNDIEYLQNDRVTEISHDWLNFGYEFVSSKSASIAHQKACINLLRKLIEIKPGSRIKVSELNKIINEEIKVSSQVIKQLIQANFDTQTKLYNGYDYWIDLGWKEADKKEIHDISKKDNIISLDKNENITDDETLDEENLDFDWEDFDDE
;
A
#
# COMPACT_ATOMS: atom_id res chain seq x y z
N MET A 1 25.47 3.62 39.84
CA MET A 1 26.62 3.04 39.10
C MET A 1 26.79 1.53 39.36
N ASN A 2 26.58 1.03 40.58
CA ASN A 2 26.63 -0.41 40.89
C ASN A 2 25.46 -1.21 40.30
N HIS A 3 24.29 -0.60 40.16
CA HIS A 3 23.19 -1.19 39.39
C HIS A 3 23.56 -1.46 37.93
N ILE A 4 24.37 -0.61 37.30
CA ILE A 4 24.80 -0.82 35.91
C ILE A 4 25.75 -2.01 35.84
N LEU A 5 26.71 -2.12 36.77
CA LEU A 5 27.66 -3.24 36.79
C LEU A 5 27.03 -4.56 37.24
N GLN A 6 26.09 -4.53 38.20
CA GLN A 6 25.28 -5.69 38.59
C GLN A 6 24.29 -6.09 37.51
N MET A 7 23.71 -5.14 36.77
CA MET A 7 22.87 -5.41 35.60
C MET A 7 23.73 -6.04 34.50
N LEU A 8 24.88 -5.43 34.16
CA LEU A 8 25.85 -5.98 33.21
C LEU A 8 26.34 -7.37 33.65
N SER A 9 26.65 -7.59 34.93
CA SER A 9 27.14 -8.87 35.48
C SER A 9 26.05 -9.95 35.59
N LYS A 10 24.81 -9.56 35.94
CA LYS A 10 23.65 -10.47 35.96
C LYS A 10 23.26 -10.84 34.53
N LEU A 11 23.34 -9.90 33.59
CA LEU A 11 23.14 -10.15 32.16
C LEU A 11 24.26 -11.00 31.58
N LEU A 12 25.54 -10.73 31.88
CA LEU A 12 26.70 -11.62 31.63
C LEU A 12 26.47 -13.05 32.10
N SER A 13 25.87 -13.23 33.29
CA SER A 13 25.62 -14.54 33.88
C SER A 13 24.45 -15.30 33.23
N VAL A 14 23.46 -14.57 32.70
CA VAL A 14 22.29 -15.12 31.99
C VAL A 14 22.59 -15.30 30.50
N ALA A 15 23.50 -14.50 29.95
CA ALA A 15 23.86 -14.38 28.54
C ALA A 15 25.33 -14.74 28.29
N LYS A 16 25.86 -15.75 29.00
CA LYS A 16 27.26 -16.23 28.87
C LYS A 16 27.69 -16.60 27.44
N GLU A 17 26.72 -16.77 26.53
CA GLU A 17 26.94 -17.06 25.11
C GLU A 17 26.66 -15.83 24.20
N ALA A 18 26.08 -14.77 24.73
CA ALA A 18 25.37 -13.72 23.99
C ALA A 18 25.77 -12.28 24.35
N ILE A 19 27.00 -12.04 24.81
CA ILE A 19 27.54 -10.68 24.63
C ILE A 19 28.04 -10.65 23.22
N ASP A 20 27.15 -10.54 22.26
CA ASP A 20 27.43 -9.90 21.01
C ASP A 20 26.85 -8.49 21.04
N ARG A 21 26.89 -7.83 19.90
CA ARG A 21 26.31 -6.51 19.75
C ARG A 21 24.82 -6.47 20.12
N GLU A 22 24.07 -7.56 19.97
CA GLU A 22 22.65 -7.65 20.33
C GLU A 22 22.49 -7.64 21.85
N GLY A 23 23.33 -8.38 22.57
CA GLY A 23 23.40 -8.32 24.04
C GLY A 23 23.67 -6.90 24.55
N LEU A 24 24.57 -6.18 23.87
CA LEU A 24 24.95 -4.78 24.15
C LEU A 24 23.79 -3.80 23.96
N ILE A 25 22.95 -4.01 22.94
CA ILE A 25 21.79 -3.14 22.70
C ILE A 25 20.64 -3.50 23.65
N ALA A 26 20.41 -4.77 23.94
CA ALA A 26 19.43 -5.22 24.94
C ALA A 26 19.73 -4.64 26.34
N ILE A 27 21.02 -4.53 26.70
CA ILE A 27 21.49 -3.85 27.91
C ILE A 27 21.06 -2.38 27.94
N LEU A 28 21.10 -1.68 26.80
CA LEU A 28 20.83 -0.24 26.68
C LEU A 28 19.34 0.11 26.62
N THR A 29 18.48 -0.83 26.23
CA THR A 29 17.03 -0.62 26.07
C THR A 29 16.22 -0.92 27.34
N ILE A 30 16.78 -1.63 28.33
CA ILE A 30 16.13 -1.93 29.62
C ILE A 30 15.88 -0.67 30.48
N SER A 31 14.75 -0.63 31.19
CA SER A 31 14.37 0.42 32.14
C SER A 31 15.09 0.25 33.47
N ILE A 32 15.81 1.28 33.94
CA ILE A 32 16.64 1.21 35.17
C ILE A 32 16.06 2.14 36.24
N GLY A 33 15.85 1.60 37.44
CA GLY A 33 15.50 2.35 38.66
C GLY A 33 16.74 2.83 39.43
N ASN A 34 16.55 3.81 40.32
CA ASN A 34 17.60 4.49 41.07
C ASN A 34 18.12 3.65 42.26
N ASP A 35 19.45 3.58 42.43
CA ASP A 35 20.20 3.80 43.70
C ASP A 35 21.68 3.36 43.62
N ASP A 36 22.43 3.77 44.64
CA ASP A 36 23.86 4.08 44.67
C ASP A 36 24.86 2.94 45.00
N GLU A 37 26.14 3.29 44.80
CA GLU A 37 27.40 2.76 45.37
C GLU A 37 27.96 1.38 45.00
N ILE A 38 29.24 1.41 44.59
CA ILE A 38 30.07 0.51 43.73
C ILE A 38 30.87 -0.53 44.52
N GLU A 39 31.06 -1.74 43.95
CA GLU A 39 32.22 -2.59 44.29
C GLU A 39 32.85 -3.35 43.08
N GLU A 40 34.20 -3.35 43.11
CA GLU A 40 35.26 -4.17 42.48
C GLU A 40 35.55 -4.21 40.96
N THR A 41 36.82 -3.87 40.68
CA THR A 41 37.50 -3.58 39.41
C THR A 41 37.70 -4.75 38.44
N VAL A 42 37.61 -6.01 38.89
CA VAL A 42 37.87 -7.18 38.01
C VAL A 42 36.66 -7.53 37.13
N GLN A 43 35.45 -7.43 37.69
CA GLN A 43 34.22 -7.65 36.91
C GLN A 43 34.04 -6.54 35.87
N GLY A 44 34.27 -5.27 36.25
CA GLY A 44 34.23 -4.16 35.32
C GLY A 44 35.20 -4.32 34.14
N GLU A 45 36.46 -4.67 34.40
CA GLU A 45 37.46 -4.88 33.35
C GLU A 45 37.07 -6.01 32.37
N THR A 46 36.47 -7.08 32.87
CA THR A 46 35.96 -8.19 32.04
C THR A 46 34.79 -7.73 31.17
N VAL A 47 33.79 -7.06 31.76
CA VAL A 47 32.62 -6.52 31.05
C VAL A 47 33.04 -5.58 29.91
N TYR A 48 33.99 -4.68 30.18
CA TYR A 48 34.43 -3.68 29.21
C TYR A 48 35.29 -4.25 28.10
N ASN A 49 36.16 -5.22 28.39
CA ASN A 49 36.94 -5.88 27.35
C ASN A 49 36.03 -6.67 26.40
N GLU A 50 34.97 -7.30 26.93
CA GLU A 50 33.97 -7.97 26.12
C GLU A 50 33.15 -6.98 25.27
N LEU A 51 32.82 -5.81 25.83
CA LEU A 51 32.19 -4.70 25.12
C LEU A 51 33.05 -4.19 23.95
N ILE A 52 34.35 -3.95 24.18
CA ILE A 52 35.32 -3.51 23.16
C ILE A 52 35.42 -4.53 22.02
N ASP A 53 35.54 -5.82 22.37
CA ASP A 53 35.63 -6.92 21.40
C ASP A 53 34.40 -6.99 20.50
N LYS A 54 33.22 -6.84 21.08
CA LYS A 54 31.95 -7.05 20.37
C LYS A 54 31.50 -5.83 19.59
N LEU A 55 31.90 -4.63 20.01
CA LEU A 55 31.77 -3.42 19.22
C LEU A 55 32.86 -3.31 18.14
N GLN A 56 33.83 -4.22 18.09
CA GLN A 56 34.98 -4.20 17.16
C GLN A 56 35.78 -2.89 17.21
N LEU A 57 35.84 -2.27 18.39
CA LEU A 57 36.58 -1.03 18.57
C LEU A 57 38.07 -1.36 18.61
N ASN A 58 38.88 -0.65 17.79
CA ASN A 58 40.33 -0.85 17.77
C ASN A 58 40.99 -0.11 18.95
N ILE A 59 40.64 -0.55 20.17
CA ILE A 59 40.99 0.06 21.44
C ILE A 59 41.91 -0.91 22.22
N PRO A 60 43.08 -0.46 22.71
CA PRO A 60 43.93 -1.29 23.56
C PRO A 60 43.21 -1.78 24.83
N LYS A 61 43.47 -3.01 25.27
CA LYS A 61 42.77 -3.67 26.40
C LYS A 61 43.63 -3.79 27.66
N ASP A 62 44.85 -3.29 27.59
CA ASP A 62 45.91 -3.38 28.59
C ASP A 62 45.77 -2.28 29.65
N LYS A 63 44.79 -2.48 30.54
CA LYS A 63 44.50 -1.74 31.78
C LYS A 63 44.15 -0.24 31.69
N ASP A 64 43.06 0.05 32.39
CA ASP A 64 42.19 1.24 32.35
C ASP A 64 41.54 1.46 30.97
N TYR A 65 40.41 0.77 30.77
CA TYR A 65 39.57 0.88 29.57
C TYR A 65 39.07 2.31 29.33
N ARG A 66 38.96 3.14 30.39
CA ARG A 66 38.50 4.53 30.31
C ARG A 66 39.46 5.40 29.50
N PRO A 67 40.77 5.50 29.82
CA PRO A 67 41.77 6.16 28.99
C PRO A 67 41.79 5.71 27.53
N ASN A 68 41.56 4.43 27.25
CA ASN A 68 41.62 3.92 25.87
C ASN A 68 40.36 4.29 25.07
N ILE A 69 39.16 4.24 25.68
CA ILE A 69 37.93 4.81 25.09
C ILE A 69 38.08 6.32 24.92
N TYR A 70 38.62 7.01 25.91
CA TYR A 70 38.83 8.45 25.86
C TYR A 70 39.85 8.84 24.79
N SER A 71 40.93 8.08 24.63
CA SER A 71 41.92 8.31 23.59
C SER A 71 41.37 8.03 22.20
N TYR A 72 40.58 6.96 22.03
CA TYR A 72 40.03 6.57 20.72
C TYR A 72 39.07 7.63 20.17
N PHE A 73 38.16 8.15 21.00
CA PHE A 73 37.21 9.19 20.61
C PHE A 73 37.71 10.63 20.90
N GLY A 74 38.96 10.81 21.34
CA GLY A 74 39.49 12.13 21.71
C GLY A 74 38.72 12.84 22.84
N ILE A 75 38.13 12.08 23.76
CA ILE A 75 37.25 12.53 24.84
C ILE A 75 38.06 13.31 25.87
N GLN A 76 37.79 14.61 25.97
CA GLN A 76 38.26 15.44 27.07
C GLN A 76 37.41 15.20 28.32
N LYS A 77 37.88 15.67 29.49
CA LYS A 77 37.15 15.55 30.77
C LYS A 77 35.68 16.03 30.70
N ASN A 78 35.37 16.90 29.74
CA ASN A 78 34.03 17.26 29.31
C ASN A 78 33.98 17.19 27.77
N PRO A 79 33.54 16.08 27.14
CA PRO A 79 33.41 16.03 25.69
C PRO A 79 32.41 17.09 25.22
N ASN A 80 32.72 17.70 24.08
CA ASN A 80 31.81 18.61 23.41
C ASN A 80 30.74 17.83 22.62
N ASP A 81 29.71 18.54 22.18
CA ASP A 81 28.57 17.96 21.49
C ASP A 81 28.98 17.21 20.21
N THR A 82 30.02 17.66 19.50
CA THR A 82 30.55 17.02 18.27
C THR A 82 31.14 15.64 18.55
N VAL A 83 31.99 15.51 19.58
CA VAL A 83 32.57 14.22 19.97
C VAL A 83 31.47 13.24 20.38
N LEU A 84 30.48 13.73 21.15
CA LEU A 84 29.33 12.91 21.53
C LEU A 84 28.52 12.45 20.31
N MET A 85 28.33 13.31 19.31
CA MET A 85 27.67 12.93 18.06
C MET A 85 28.44 11.87 17.27
N GLU A 86 29.75 12.05 17.08
CA GLU A 86 30.61 11.07 16.39
C GLU A 86 30.56 9.70 17.08
N MET A 87 30.62 9.68 18.42
CA MET A 87 30.42 8.46 19.20
C MET A 87 29.06 7.81 18.93
N MET A 88 27.97 8.59 18.90
CA MET A 88 26.63 8.07 18.62
C MET A 88 26.51 7.45 17.22
N ILE A 89 27.16 8.06 16.23
CA ILE A 89 27.16 7.58 14.83
C ILE A 89 28.03 6.33 14.69
N GLU A 90 29.26 6.34 15.22
CA GLU A 90 30.22 5.27 15.00
C GLU A 90 29.98 4.05 15.89
N VAL A 91 29.72 4.25 17.18
CA VAL A 91 29.59 3.14 18.15
C VAL A 91 28.22 2.48 18.05
N PHE A 92 27.18 3.29 17.91
CA PHE A 92 25.80 2.80 17.98
C PHE A 92 25.12 2.75 16.62
N HIS A 93 25.83 3.16 15.57
CA HIS A 93 25.35 3.13 14.20
C HIS A 93 24.00 3.82 14.08
N ILE A 94 23.86 4.97 14.72
CA ILE A 94 22.72 5.85 14.47
C ILE A 94 22.92 6.42 13.07
N LYS A 95 21.94 6.13 12.21
CA LYS A 95 21.99 6.47 10.79
C LYS A 95 20.80 7.36 10.46
N ARG A 96 21.06 8.47 9.77
CA ARG A 96 20.01 9.30 9.18
C ARG A 96 19.78 8.87 7.73
N PHE A 97 18.53 8.55 7.40
CA PHE A 97 18.12 8.12 6.07
C PHE A 97 16.70 8.64 5.78
N ASN A 98 16.50 9.24 4.59
CA ASN A 98 15.26 9.92 4.22
C ASN A 98 14.78 10.93 5.27
N SER A 99 15.71 11.69 5.86
CA SER A 99 15.45 12.64 6.94
C SER A 99 14.91 12.02 8.25
N GLU A 100 15.04 10.70 8.42
CA GLU A 100 14.64 10.00 9.65
C GLU A 100 15.84 9.29 10.28
N LEU A 101 15.83 9.18 11.62
CA LEU A 101 16.90 8.52 12.36
C LEU A 101 16.54 7.06 12.64
N PHE A 102 17.49 6.19 12.33
CA PHE A 102 17.43 4.77 12.61
C PHE A 102 18.55 4.37 13.56
N VAL A 103 18.26 3.47 14.48
CA VAL A 103 19.26 2.82 15.32
C VAL A 103 19.14 1.32 15.16
N PHE A 104 20.28 0.63 15.14
CA PHE A 104 20.28 -0.82 15.17
C PHE A 104 20.05 -1.30 16.62
N LYS A 105 18.98 -2.07 16.84
CA LYS A 105 18.62 -2.71 18.10
C LYS A 105 18.79 -4.23 18.04
N ASP A 106 18.56 -4.91 19.16
CA ASP A 106 18.36 -6.37 19.25
C ASP A 106 17.29 -6.85 18.24
N ILE A 107 16.21 -6.08 18.11
CA ILE A 107 15.16 -6.27 17.11
C ILE A 107 15.49 -5.66 15.73
N GLY A 108 16.78 -5.51 15.40
CA GLY A 108 17.27 -4.97 14.14
C GLY A 108 17.10 -3.45 14.00
N TRP A 109 17.12 -2.95 12.75
CA TRP A 109 17.01 -1.51 12.47
C TRP A 109 15.64 -0.94 12.83
N GLN A 110 15.60 0.01 13.77
CA GLN A 110 14.37 0.64 14.25
C GLN A 110 14.42 2.15 14.04
N LYS A 111 13.28 2.71 13.65
CA LYS A 111 13.06 4.16 13.63
C LYS A 111 13.01 4.68 15.06
N VAL A 112 13.66 5.81 15.32
CA VAL A 112 13.72 6.41 16.66
C VAL A 112 13.13 7.81 16.60
N ASN A 113 12.23 8.13 17.52
CA ASN A 113 11.74 9.51 17.70
C ASN A 113 12.69 10.30 18.62
N GLU A 114 12.45 11.61 18.72
CA GLU A 114 13.33 12.52 19.46
C GLU A 114 13.46 12.15 20.95
N ASP A 115 12.34 11.85 21.61
CA ASP A 115 12.31 11.51 23.04
C ASP A 115 13.04 10.19 23.33
N GLU A 116 12.78 9.16 22.53
CA GLU A 116 13.48 7.87 22.61
C GLU A 116 14.97 8.05 22.35
N LEU A 117 15.35 8.87 21.37
CA LEU A 117 16.74 9.13 21.03
C LEU A 117 17.45 9.86 22.16
N GLN A 118 16.82 10.88 22.77
CA GLN A 118 17.39 11.59 23.91
C GLN A 118 17.62 10.65 25.09
N GLY A 119 16.65 9.79 25.41
CA GLY A 119 16.76 8.78 26.45
C GLY A 119 17.88 7.77 26.16
N LEU A 120 17.96 7.30 24.91
CA LEU A 120 18.98 6.38 24.44
C LEU A 120 20.39 6.99 24.55
N ILE A 121 20.59 8.19 24.02
CA ILE A 121 21.85 8.93 24.08
C ILE A 121 22.26 9.17 25.54
N SER A 122 21.31 9.54 26.40
CA SER A 122 21.61 9.75 27.82
C SER A 122 22.14 8.47 28.49
N LYS A 123 21.49 7.33 28.24
CA LYS A 123 21.95 6.02 28.75
C LYS A 123 23.30 5.64 28.16
N MET A 124 23.49 5.83 26.85
CA MET A 124 24.74 5.52 26.15
C MET A 124 25.91 6.32 26.69
N ILE A 125 25.71 7.62 26.92
CA ILE A 125 26.72 8.49 27.52
C ILE A 125 27.03 8.02 28.95
N GLN A 126 26.02 7.68 29.76
CA GLN A 126 26.27 7.18 31.12
C GLN A 126 27.02 5.85 31.15
N VAL A 127 26.80 4.97 30.16
CA VAL A 127 27.50 3.70 30.04
C VAL A 127 28.94 3.89 29.60
N LEU A 128 29.18 4.72 28.57
CA LEU A 128 30.53 4.92 28.03
C LEU A 128 31.37 5.90 28.87
N LEU A 129 30.74 6.91 29.46
CA LEU A 129 31.35 8.03 30.18
C LEU A 129 30.83 8.08 31.61
N VAL A 130 31.25 7.11 32.40
CA VAL A 130 30.76 6.82 33.75
C VAL A 130 30.80 8.03 34.70
N ASP A 131 31.78 8.93 34.53
CA ASP A 131 31.96 10.13 35.37
C ASP A 131 31.38 11.41 34.73
N TYR A 132 30.65 11.28 33.62
CA TYR A 132 30.10 12.39 32.86
C TYR A 132 28.58 12.30 32.79
N LYS A 133 27.91 13.28 33.43
CA LYS A 133 26.47 13.45 33.34
C LYS A 133 26.16 14.58 32.36
N PRO A 134 25.66 14.29 31.16
CA PRO A 134 25.36 15.33 30.17
C PRO A 134 24.22 16.21 30.68
N SER A 135 24.33 17.51 30.45
CA SER A 135 23.25 18.45 30.70
C SER A 135 22.07 18.21 29.74
N LEU A 136 20.86 18.63 30.11
CA LEU A 136 19.71 18.58 29.19
C LEU A 136 19.97 19.37 27.89
N SER A 137 20.69 20.49 27.96
CA SER A 137 21.09 21.26 26.77
C SER A 137 22.06 20.49 25.89
N THR A 138 23.03 19.79 26.47
CA THR A 138 23.97 18.94 25.71
C THR A 138 23.22 17.82 25.00
N LEU A 139 22.32 17.13 25.69
CA LEU A 139 21.52 16.06 25.08
C LEU A 139 20.69 16.58 23.90
N ARG A 140 20.03 17.74 24.05
CA ARG A 140 19.28 18.38 22.96
C ARG A 140 20.18 18.76 21.79
N ASN A 141 21.35 19.34 22.05
CA ASN A 141 22.29 19.71 21.00
C ASN A 141 22.79 18.48 20.20
N VAL A 142 23.08 17.38 20.89
CA VAL A 142 23.50 16.12 20.24
C VAL A 142 22.34 15.56 19.41
N VAL A 143 21.13 15.53 19.95
CA VAL A 143 19.91 15.10 19.22
C VAL A 143 19.66 15.97 17.99
N ASP A 144 19.65 17.30 18.15
CA ASP A 144 19.50 18.27 17.06
C ASP A 144 20.59 18.10 15.99
N GLY A 145 21.83 17.87 16.44
CA GLY A 145 22.96 17.62 15.57
C GLY A 145 22.80 16.33 14.78
N LEU A 146 22.36 15.23 15.41
CA LEU A 146 22.06 13.97 14.73
C LEU A 146 20.89 14.14 13.75
N GLN A 147 19.85 14.87 14.11
CA GLN A 147 18.73 15.19 13.22
C GLN A 147 19.15 16.06 12.02
N LYS A 148 20.23 16.83 12.15
CA LYS A 148 20.81 17.66 11.07
C LYS A 148 22.00 17.01 10.39
N SER A 149 22.45 15.85 10.86
CA SER A 149 23.55 15.09 10.26
C SER A 149 23.22 14.78 8.80
N PRO A 150 24.21 14.71 7.90
CA PRO A 150 23.93 14.39 6.51
C PRO A 150 23.20 13.05 6.43
N ASP A 151 22.15 12.99 5.62
CA ASP A 151 21.58 11.70 5.24
C ASP A 151 22.70 10.87 4.61
N ILE A 152 22.80 9.61 4.99
CA ILE A 152 23.80 8.72 4.43
C ILE A 152 23.43 8.55 2.96
N GLU A 153 24.35 8.93 2.06
CA GLU A 153 24.10 9.05 0.62
C GLU A 153 23.57 7.73 0.01
N GLU A 154 23.97 6.58 0.57
CA GLU A 154 23.42 5.27 0.23
C GLU A 154 23.30 4.35 1.45
N LEU A 155 22.13 4.35 2.08
CA LEU A 155 21.68 3.17 2.81
C LEU A 155 21.07 2.22 1.79
N ASN A 156 21.80 1.16 1.40
CA ASN A 156 21.28 0.19 0.44
C ASN A 156 20.14 -0.63 1.10
N GLU A 157 18.92 -0.12 1.00
CA GLU A 157 17.72 -0.82 1.48
C GLU A 157 17.60 -2.15 0.72
N ASP A 158 17.74 -3.27 1.43
CA ASP A 158 17.64 -4.58 0.80
C ASP A 158 16.17 -5.02 0.71
N LYS A 159 15.71 -5.19 -0.53
CA LYS A 159 14.35 -5.66 -0.85
C LYS A 159 14.16 -7.16 -0.59
N ASN A 160 15.25 -7.91 -0.45
CA ASN A 160 15.23 -9.36 -0.28
C ASN A 160 15.11 -9.79 1.19
N TYR A 161 15.12 -8.83 2.13
CA TYR A 161 14.98 -9.11 3.55
C TYR A 161 13.78 -8.37 4.11
N ILE A 162 13.06 -9.06 5.00
CA ILE A 162 12.00 -8.48 5.83
C ILE A 162 12.47 -8.56 7.27
N GLY A 163 12.55 -7.42 7.97
CA GLY A 163 12.83 -7.42 9.41
C GLY A 163 11.65 -7.97 10.20
N CYS A 164 11.90 -8.91 11.12
CA CYS A 164 10.89 -9.60 11.93
C CYS A 164 11.39 -9.79 13.39
N GLY A 165 11.49 -8.68 14.12
CA GLY A 165 12.00 -8.69 15.50
C GLY A 165 13.51 -8.97 15.51
N GLU A 166 13.93 -9.91 16.34
CA GLU A 166 15.35 -10.32 16.49
C GLU A 166 15.94 -11.00 15.25
N ASN A 167 15.11 -11.36 14.27
CA ASN A 167 15.53 -12.02 13.06
C ASN A 167 15.02 -11.30 11.80
N MET A 168 15.52 -11.71 10.64
CA MET A 168 15.04 -11.33 9.32
C MET A 168 14.54 -12.54 8.55
N PHE A 169 13.54 -12.34 7.70
CA PHE A 169 13.13 -13.33 6.71
C PHE A 169 13.78 -13.03 5.35
N ASN A 170 14.50 -14.01 4.79
CA ASN A 170 15.17 -13.88 3.50
C ASN A 170 14.27 -14.39 2.36
N LEU A 171 13.85 -13.50 1.47
CA LEU A 171 12.93 -13.76 0.35
C LEU A 171 13.57 -14.53 -0.82
N LYS A 172 14.90 -14.69 -0.86
CA LYS A 172 15.57 -15.53 -1.87
C LYS A 172 15.62 -16.99 -1.43
N THR A 173 15.94 -17.23 -0.15
CA THR A 173 16.09 -18.57 0.40
C THR A 173 14.83 -19.09 1.11
N PHE A 174 13.89 -18.20 1.42
CA PHE A 174 12.70 -18.46 2.24
C PHE A 174 13.02 -19.06 3.61
N LYS A 175 14.05 -18.51 4.26
CA LYS A 175 14.53 -18.91 5.59
C LYS A 175 14.64 -17.71 6.51
N VAL A 176 14.48 -17.97 7.80
CA VAL A 176 14.76 -17.01 8.87
C VAL A 176 16.27 -16.98 9.12
N VAL A 177 16.84 -15.79 9.21
CA VAL A 177 18.26 -15.54 9.49
C VAL A 177 18.38 -14.48 10.59
N GLU A 178 19.51 -14.44 11.28
CA GLU A 178 19.81 -13.37 12.24
C GLU A 178 19.78 -11.98 11.59
N ASN A 179 19.47 -10.97 12.39
CA ASN A 179 19.70 -9.59 11.99
C ASN A 179 21.19 -9.36 11.67
N ASP A 180 21.46 -8.50 10.68
CA ASP A 180 22.82 -8.07 10.35
C ASP A 180 22.78 -6.56 10.20
N ILE A 181 23.68 -5.87 10.90
CA ILE A 181 23.79 -4.42 10.78
C ILE A 181 24.03 -3.96 9.33
N LYS A 182 24.76 -4.75 8.55
CA LYS A 182 25.08 -4.41 7.16
C LYS A 182 23.85 -4.46 6.26
N ILE A 183 22.81 -5.17 6.68
CA ILE A 183 21.57 -5.32 5.94
C ILE A 183 20.55 -4.36 6.55
N PHE A 184 20.01 -3.46 5.73
CA PHE A 184 18.88 -2.63 6.12
C PHE A 184 17.63 -3.10 5.38
N PRO A 185 16.75 -3.90 6.01
CA PRO A 185 15.55 -4.41 5.36
C PRO A 185 14.65 -3.26 4.90
N LYS A 186 14.26 -3.27 3.63
CA LYS A 186 13.32 -2.26 3.10
C LYS A 186 11.94 -2.36 3.77
N THR A 187 11.51 -3.59 4.07
CA THR A 187 10.28 -3.85 4.83
C THR A 187 10.65 -4.36 6.22
N ARG A 188 9.98 -3.83 7.23
CA ARG A 188 10.11 -4.26 8.63
C ARG A 188 8.71 -4.44 9.19
N LEU A 189 8.48 -5.57 9.82
CA LEU A 189 7.19 -5.97 10.34
C LEU A 189 7.26 -6.11 11.85
N ASN A 190 6.18 -5.72 12.53
CA ASN A 190 5.94 -5.97 13.94
C ASN A 190 5.55 -7.45 14.15
N LEU A 191 6.49 -8.35 13.89
CA LEU A 191 6.34 -9.80 13.95
C LEU A 191 7.63 -10.41 14.47
N ILE A 192 7.55 -11.39 15.37
CA ILE A 192 8.73 -12.12 15.87
C ILE A 192 8.80 -13.47 15.16
N LEU A 193 9.97 -13.77 14.59
CA LEU A 193 10.31 -15.08 14.02
C LEU A 193 11.53 -15.65 14.71
N ASN A 194 11.59 -16.96 14.81
CA ASN A 194 12.73 -17.74 15.29
C ASN A 194 13.41 -18.44 14.13
N LYS A 195 14.71 -18.75 14.25
CA LYS A 195 15.46 -19.50 13.23
C LYS A 195 14.87 -20.86 12.86
N SER A 196 14.11 -21.48 13.76
CA SER A 196 13.42 -22.75 13.54
C SER A 196 12.11 -22.62 12.79
N ASP A 197 11.54 -21.41 12.67
CA ASP A 197 10.30 -21.20 11.95
C ASP A 197 10.54 -21.41 10.44
N VAL A 198 9.62 -22.14 9.82
CA VAL A 198 9.66 -22.48 8.38
C VAL A 198 8.34 -22.14 7.73
N ILE A 199 8.38 -21.76 6.46
CA ILE A 199 7.16 -21.55 5.67
C ILE A 199 6.32 -22.83 5.62
N THR A 200 5.01 -22.68 5.56
CA THR A 200 4.05 -23.79 5.60
C THR A 200 3.00 -23.59 4.50
N ASP A 201 2.56 -24.67 3.88
CA ASP A 201 1.42 -24.69 2.95
C ASP A 201 0.07 -24.81 3.69
N ASN A 202 0.09 -25.03 5.00
CA ASN A 202 -1.11 -25.09 5.83
C ASN A 202 -1.60 -23.68 6.18
N VAL A 203 -2.83 -23.37 5.77
CA VAL A 203 -3.53 -22.13 6.17
C VAL A 203 -3.97 -22.24 7.64
N PRO A 204 -3.68 -21.24 8.49
CA PRO A 204 -4.21 -21.19 9.85
C PRO A 204 -5.74 -21.19 9.88
N GLN A 205 -6.35 -21.82 10.88
CA GLN A 205 -7.77 -22.15 10.86
C GLN A 205 -8.66 -20.91 10.88
N HIS A 206 -8.42 -19.98 11.81
CA HIS A 206 -9.24 -18.77 11.93
C HIS A 206 -9.02 -17.86 10.72
N PHE A 207 -7.78 -17.73 10.26
CA PHE A 207 -7.45 -17.00 9.03
C PHE A 207 -8.15 -17.58 7.80
N ASN A 208 -8.13 -18.90 7.62
CA ASN A 208 -8.78 -19.56 6.48
C ASN A 208 -10.29 -19.29 6.47
N GLN A 209 -10.95 -19.51 7.61
CA GLN A 209 -12.40 -19.29 7.74
C GLN A 209 -12.78 -17.83 7.50
N TYR A 210 -11.99 -16.90 8.03
CA TYR A 210 -12.19 -15.47 7.84
C TYR A 210 -12.04 -15.07 6.37
N MET A 211 -10.99 -15.54 5.69
CA MET A 211 -10.72 -15.19 4.29
C MET A 211 -11.75 -15.82 3.34
N LEU A 212 -12.23 -17.04 3.62
CA LEU A 212 -13.36 -17.65 2.90
C LEU A 212 -14.62 -16.78 3.02
N GLN A 213 -14.95 -16.31 4.22
CA GLN A 213 -16.10 -15.42 4.43
C GLN A 213 -15.92 -14.09 3.70
N LEU A 214 -14.74 -13.47 3.82
CA LEU A 214 -14.44 -12.21 3.12
C LEU A 214 -14.57 -12.36 1.60
N ALA A 215 -14.15 -13.51 1.06
CA ALA A 215 -14.27 -13.88 -0.35
C ALA A 215 -15.67 -14.39 -0.74
N ASN A 216 -16.66 -14.37 0.16
CA ASN A 216 -18.00 -14.91 -0.10
C ASN A 216 -17.99 -16.38 -0.60
N TYR A 217 -17.11 -17.20 -0.01
CA TYR A 217 -16.88 -18.62 -0.33
C TYR A 217 -16.43 -18.89 -1.78
N ASP A 218 -15.87 -17.86 -2.44
CA ASP A 218 -15.19 -17.97 -3.73
C ASP A 218 -13.70 -18.28 -3.50
N ASN A 219 -13.28 -19.50 -3.81
CA ASN A 219 -11.90 -19.95 -3.60
C ASN A 219 -10.90 -19.17 -4.48
N ASP A 220 -11.28 -18.81 -5.71
CA ASP A 220 -10.38 -18.07 -6.61
C ASP A 220 -10.16 -16.65 -6.09
N LEU A 221 -11.20 -16.04 -5.52
CA LEU A 221 -11.08 -14.75 -4.83
C LEU A 221 -10.29 -14.87 -3.52
N GLN A 222 -10.46 -15.96 -2.78
CA GLN A 222 -9.68 -16.23 -1.57
C GLN A 222 -8.18 -16.34 -1.87
N ASP A 223 -7.81 -17.14 -2.87
CA ASP A 223 -6.42 -17.31 -3.31
C ASP A 223 -5.82 -15.99 -3.79
N PHE A 224 -6.60 -15.21 -4.54
CA PHE A 224 -6.21 -13.87 -4.95
C PHE A 224 -5.93 -12.95 -3.76
N LEU A 225 -6.78 -12.99 -2.72
CA LEU A 225 -6.57 -12.21 -1.49
C LEU A 225 -5.32 -12.66 -0.73
N PHE A 226 -5.03 -13.97 -0.67
CA PHE A 226 -3.78 -14.47 -0.11
C PHE A 226 -2.56 -13.95 -0.88
N GLN A 227 -2.59 -14.03 -2.21
CA GLN A 227 -1.50 -13.53 -3.06
C GLN A 227 -1.25 -12.03 -2.85
N HIS A 228 -2.31 -11.23 -2.83
CA HIS A 228 -2.20 -9.79 -2.59
C HIS A 228 -1.68 -9.47 -1.20
N MET A 229 -2.20 -10.11 -0.17
CA MET A 229 -1.73 -9.91 1.20
C MET A 229 -0.26 -10.33 1.35
N ALA A 230 0.17 -11.41 0.68
CA ALA A 230 1.56 -11.83 0.65
C ALA A 230 2.46 -10.75 0.02
N VAL A 231 2.10 -10.21 -1.15
CA VAL A 231 2.83 -9.12 -1.81
C VAL A 231 2.87 -7.86 -0.92
N LEU A 232 1.76 -7.52 -0.26
CA LEU A 232 1.66 -6.41 0.68
C LEU A 232 2.57 -6.54 1.91
N LEU A 233 3.12 -7.72 2.23
CA LEU A 233 4.09 -7.86 3.32
C LEU A 233 5.55 -7.78 2.85
N THR A 234 5.77 -7.55 1.54
CA THR A 234 7.11 -7.44 0.94
C THR A 234 7.42 -6.03 0.43
N ALA A 235 8.62 -5.87 -0.12
CA ALA A 235 9.06 -4.68 -0.86
C ALA A 235 8.77 -4.76 -2.37
N ASP A 236 8.03 -5.76 -2.83
CA ASP A 236 7.67 -5.93 -4.23
C ASP A 236 6.68 -4.84 -4.66
N THR A 237 7.06 -4.07 -5.68
CA THR A 237 6.24 -3.01 -6.27
C THR A 237 5.69 -3.41 -7.63
N LYS A 238 6.19 -4.49 -8.27
CA LYS A 238 5.75 -4.92 -9.61
C LYS A 238 4.34 -5.49 -9.53
N LEU A 239 4.08 -6.31 -8.51
CA LEU A 239 2.80 -7.01 -8.33
C LEU A 239 1.81 -6.27 -7.43
N ARG A 240 2.29 -5.24 -6.73
CA ARG A 240 1.50 -4.54 -5.72
C ARG A 240 0.47 -3.63 -6.37
N ARG A 241 -0.77 -3.77 -5.92
CA ARG A 241 -1.88 -2.88 -6.28
C ARG A 241 -2.44 -2.19 -5.05
N GLY A 242 -3.02 -1.00 -5.25
CA GLY A 242 -3.87 -0.38 -4.25
C GLY A 242 -5.15 -1.19 -4.11
N LEU A 243 -5.50 -1.58 -2.89
CA LEU A 243 -6.71 -2.37 -2.64
C LEU A 243 -7.85 -1.45 -2.23
N ILE A 244 -9.01 -1.62 -2.86
CA ILE A 244 -10.26 -0.99 -2.46
C ILE A 244 -11.24 -2.10 -2.12
N LEU A 245 -11.50 -2.33 -0.84
CA LEU A 245 -12.49 -3.29 -0.39
C LEU A 245 -13.86 -2.63 -0.40
N TYR A 246 -14.77 -3.20 -1.18
CA TYR A 246 -16.09 -2.63 -1.43
C TYR A 246 -17.21 -3.55 -1.00
N GLY A 247 -18.17 -3.01 -0.27
CA GLY A 247 -19.44 -3.69 0.01
C GLY A 247 -20.17 -3.00 1.14
N THR A 248 -21.34 -3.49 1.52
CA THR A 248 -22.16 -2.90 2.60
C THR A 248 -21.50 -3.04 3.98
N ALA A 249 -22.20 -2.63 5.04
CA ALA A 249 -21.71 -2.90 6.40
C ALA A 249 -21.72 -4.40 6.74
N LYS A 250 -20.94 -4.79 7.76
CA LYS A 250 -20.90 -6.14 8.37
C LYS A 250 -20.42 -7.27 7.44
N ASN A 251 -19.34 -7.04 6.70
CA ASN A 251 -18.73 -8.01 5.78
C ASN A 251 -17.26 -8.33 6.07
N GLY A 252 -16.76 -7.96 7.25
CA GLY A 252 -15.38 -8.27 7.65
C GLY A 252 -14.30 -7.33 7.11
N LYS A 253 -14.59 -6.40 6.18
CA LYS A 253 -13.61 -5.45 5.60
C LYS A 253 -12.68 -4.78 6.63
N SER A 254 -13.23 -4.30 7.74
CA SER A 254 -12.43 -3.64 8.79
C SER A 254 -11.52 -4.59 9.55
N VAL A 255 -11.89 -5.87 9.66
CA VAL A 255 -11.02 -6.90 10.23
C VAL A 255 -9.82 -7.13 9.31
N TYR A 256 -9.99 -7.08 7.98
CA TYR A 256 -8.90 -7.23 7.02
C TYR A 256 -7.86 -6.12 7.19
N ILE A 257 -8.30 -4.86 7.20
CA ILE A 257 -7.40 -3.71 7.40
C ILE A 257 -6.71 -3.79 8.76
N LYS A 258 -7.41 -4.15 9.83
CA LYS A 258 -6.82 -4.33 11.16
C LYS A 258 -5.76 -5.43 11.18
N LEU A 259 -6.03 -6.56 10.54
CA LEU A 259 -5.07 -7.66 10.42
C LEU A 259 -3.82 -7.23 9.65
N VAL A 260 -3.98 -6.61 8.47
CA VAL A 260 -2.83 -6.11 7.70
C VAL A 260 -2.02 -5.08 8.50
N LYS A 261 -2.69 -4.09 9.12
CA LYS A 261 -2.05 -3.09 10.00
C LYS A 261 -1.26 -3.74 11.14
N SER A 262 -1.73 -4.86 11.70
CA SER A 262 -1.06 -5.55 12.82
C SER A 262 0.32 -6.11 12.49
N PHE A 263 0.66 -6.26 11.21
CA PHE A 263 2.00 -6.62 10.75
C PHE A 263 2.96 -5.42 10.72
N PHE A 264 2.49 -4.18 10.76
CA PHE A 264 3.34 -2.99 10.72
C PHE A 264 3.49 -2.37 12.11
N TYR A 265 4.58 -1.65 12.33
CA TYR A 265 4.72 -0.83 13.53
C TYR A 265 3.76 0.37 13.46
N SER A 266 3.24 0.80 14.61
CA SER A 266 2.30 1.94 14.69
C SER A 266 2.84 3.20 14.01
N ASN A 267 4.14 3.45 14.14
CA ASN A 267 4.82 4.60 13.53
C ASN A 267 4.91 4.55 12.00
N ASP A 268 4.73 3.36 11.40
CA ASP A 268 4.76 3.15 9.94
C ASP A 268 3.37 3.25 9.30
N ILE A 269 2.32 3.35 10.10
CA ILE A 269 0.92 3.37 9.66
C ILE A 269 0.42 4.82 9.62
N VAL A 270 -0.35 5.14 8.58
CA VAL A 270 -1.20 6.32 8.52
C VAL A 270 -2.62 5.90 8.15
N SER A 271 -3.60 6.45 8.87
CA SER A 271 -5.03 6.20 8.62
C SER A 271 -5.63 7.44 7.99
N LYS A 272 -5.63 7.49 6.66
CA LYS A 272 -6.21 8.57 5.85
C LYS A 272 -7.03 7.99 4.71
N THR A 273 -8.16 8.61 4.42
CA THR A 273 -8.98 8.38 3.23
C THR A 273 -8.26 8.91 1.98
N LEU A 274 -8.73 8.48 0.81
CA LEU A 274 -8.17 8.92 -0.47
C LEU A 274 -8.30 10.44 -0.66
N ASN A 275 -9.43 11.02 -0.25
CA ASN A 275 -9.74 12.44 -0.43
C ASN A 275 -8.90 13.35 0.47
N GLU A 276 -8.38 12.83 1.58
CA GLU A 276 -7.45 13.56 2.44
C GLU A 276 -6.08 13.76 1.80
N LEU A 277 -5.77 13.14 0.65
CA LEU A 277 -4.54 13.46 -0.09
C LEU A 277 -4.56 14.87 -0.71
N GLY A 278 -5.75 15.44 -0.94
CA GLY A 278 -5.92 16.72 -1.62
C GLY A 278 -5.66 17.95 -0.74
N GLY A 279 -5.53 17.80 0.57
CA GLY A 279 -5.29 18.95 1.45
C GLY A 279 -3.83 19.38 1.54
N ARG A 280 -3.63 20.67 1.80
CA ARG A 280 -2.33 21.36 1.65
C ARG A 280 -1.18 20.70 2.40
N PHE A 281 -1.38 20.30 3.66
CA PHE A 281 -0.33 19.70 4.50
C PHE A 281 -0.50 18.19 4.69
N ASP A 282 -1.44 17.57 3.99
CA ASP A 282 -1.80 16.18 4.29
C ASP A 282 -0.72 15.20 3.87
N LYS A 283 0.07 15.56 2.85
CA LYS A 283 1.19 14.78 2.32
C LYS A 283 2.38 14.72 3.30
N GLU A 284 2.56 15.74 4.15
CA GLU A 284 3.62 15.73 5.18
C GLU A 284 3.47 14.52 6.10
N SER A 285 2.24 14.15 6.46
CA SER A 285 1.96 13.00 7.34
C SER A 285 2.26 11.63 6.73
N LEU A 286 2.49 11.56 5.41
CA LEU A 286 2.82 10.34 4.69
C LEU A 286 4.34 10.05 4.70
N ILE A 287 5.15 11.07 5.00
CA ILE A 287 6.61 10.93 5.05
C ILE A 287 6.99 9.92 6.13
N GLY A 288 7.84 8.97 5.77
CA GLY A 288 8.29 7.92 6.67
C GLY A 288 7.25 6.85 7.02
N LYS A 289 6.11 6.83 6.33
CA LYS A 289 5.09 5.78 6.46
C LYS A 289 5.35 4.67 5.45
N ARG A 290 4.85 3.46 5.75
CA ARG A 290 4.91 2.28 4.87
C ARG A 290 3.54 1.82 4.40
N ILE A 291 2.49 2.17 5.14
CA ILE A 291 1.11 1.81 4.81
C ILE A 291 0.17 2.98 5.09
N MET A 292 -0.65 3.30 4.08
CA MET A 292 -1.81 4.17 4.22
C MET A 292 -3.06 3.29 4.11
N ALA A 293 -3.77 3.16 5.23
CA ALA A 293 -4.95 2.32 5.25
C ALA A 293 -6.11 2.93 6.05
N SER A 294 -7.28 3.03 5.43
CA SER A 294 -8.47 3.67 6.04
C SER A 294 -9.70 2.77 6.03
N ASP A 295 -10.39 2.78 7.17
CA ASP A 295 -11.68 2.13 7.38
C ASP A 295 -12.87 3.02 6.97
N GLU A 296 -12.62 4.28 6.62
CA GLU A 296 -13.64 5.29 6.36
C GLU A 296 -13.93 5.51 4.87
N VAL A 297 -15.20 5.83 4.60
CA VAL A 297 -15.66 6.19 3.26
C VAL A 297 -15.17 7.62 2.95
N GLY A 298 -14.26 7.75 1.99
CA GLY A 298 -13.95 9.05 1.38
C GLY A 298 -15.18 9.64 0.68
N LYS A 299 -15.09 10.88 0.16
CA LYS A 299 -16.20 11.41 -0.65
C LYS A 299 -16.34 10.56 -1.91
N ALA A 300 -17.58 10.32 -2.34
CA ALA A 300 -17.88 9.56 -3.53
C ALA A 300 -17.19 10.12 -4.79
N ASN A 301 -16.95 11.43 -4.87
CA ASN A 301 -16.22 12.03 -5.99
C ASN A 301 -14.79 12.36 -5.55
N VAL A 302 -13.82 11.91 -6.34
CA VAL A 302 -12.39 12.19 -6.15
C VAL A 302 -11.96 13.19 -7.23
N ASP A 303 -11.41 14.33 -6.83
CA ASP A 303 -10.99 15.38 -7.75
C ASP A 303 -9.70 15.00 -8.52
N GLU A 304 -9.46 15.68 -9.64
CA GLU A 304 -8.34 15.40 -10.54
C GLU A 304 -6.97 15.51 -9.87
N ALA A 305 -6.77 16.49 -8.98
CA ALA A 305 -5.51 16.66 -8.26
C ALA A 305 -5.23 15.47 -7.33
N THR A 306 -6.25 15.06 -6.56
CA THR A 306 -6.18 13.86 -5.70
C THR A 306 -5.89 12.60 -6.50
N VAL A 307 -6.52 12.39 -7.66
CA VAL A 307 -6.24 11.22 -8.51
C VAL A 307 -4.83 11.25 -9.09
N ASN A 308 -4.31 12.43 -9.45
CA ASN A 308 -2.94 12.58 -9.90
C ASN A 308 -1.92 12.19 -8.82
N ASP A 309 -2.10 12.64 -7.58
CA ASP A 309 -1.26 12.23 -6.46
C ASP A 309 -1.38 10.73 -6.18
N PHE A 310 -2.59 10.19 -6.21
CA PHE A 310 -2.82 8.76 -6.00
C PHE A 310 -2.10 7.89 -7.05
N LYS A 311 -2.11 8.29 -8.33
CA LYS A 311 -1.35 7.61 -9.40
C LYS A 311 0.15 7.59 -9.12
N LYS A 312 0.69 8.71 -8.63
CA LYS A 312 2.11 8.83 -8.27
C LYS A 312 2.46 7.90 -7.11
N LEU A 313 1.63 7.89 -6.06
CA LEU A 313 1.80 6.98 -4.92
C LEU A 313 1.74 5.50 -5.32
N LEU A 314 0.76 5.13 -6.16
CA LEU A 314 0.63 3.77 -6.69
C LEU A 314 1.85 3.32 -7.51
N SER A 315 2.54 4.26 -8.15
CA SER A 315 3.69 4.00 -9.04
C SER A 315 5.04 4.27 -8.37
N VAL A 316 5.04 4.69 -7.10
CA VAL A 316 6.24 5.07 -6.35
C VAL A 316 7.03 6.18 -7.08
N GLU A 317 6.30 7.19 -7.57
CA GLU A 317 6.86 8.39 -8.20
C GLU A 317 7.05 9.52 -7.17
N PRO A 318 7.99 10.47 -7.40
CA PRO A 318 8.16 11.64 -6.54
C PRO A 318 6.89 12.50 -6.43
N ILE A 319 6.60 12.95 -5.21
CA ILE A 319 5.55 13.92 -4.92
C ILE A 319 6.11 15.10 -4.13
N HIS A 320 5.50 16.27 -4.30
CA HIS A 320 5.78 17.42 -3.45
C HIS A 320 4.91 17.39 -2.20
N ALA A 321 5.55 17.51 -1.03
CA ALA A 321 4.90 17.62 0.25
C ALA A 321 5.19 18.99 0.88
N ASP A 322 4.15 19.81 1.00
CA ASP A 322 4.21 21.05 1.77
C ASP A 322 4.27 20.73 3.25
N ARG A 323 5.18 21.38 3.97
CA ARG A 323 5.40 21.16 5.40
C ARG A 323 5.06 22.42 6.18
N LYS A 324 4.30 22.28 7.27
CA LYS A 324 3.81 23.45 8.01
C LYS A 324 4.97 24.26 8.61
N GLY A 325 5.16 25.49 8.13
CA GLY A 325 6.22 26.38 8.60
C GLY A 325 7.64 25.93 8.20
N ARG A 326 7.77 25.04 7.21
CA ARG A 326 9.06 24.52 6.71
C ARG A 326 9.06 24.52 5.17
N THR A 327 10.23 24.42 4.57
CA THR A 327 10.37 24.33 3.10
C THR A 327 9.68 23.08 2.58
N GLN A 328 8.99 23.20 1.45
CA GLN A 328 8.46 22.08 0.67
C GLN A 328 9.58 21.10 0.34
N VAL A 329 9.27 19.81 0.34
CA VAL A 329 10.20 18.75 -0.07
C VAL A 329 9.61 17.90 -1.17
N GLU A 330 10.46 17.42 -2.05
CA GLU A 330 10.14 16.35 -2.98
C GLU A 330 10.56 15.03 -2.34
N VAL A 331 9.63 14.07 -2.29
CA VAL A 331 9.82 12.78 -1.64
C VAL A 331 9.23 11.67 -2.48
N THR A 332 9.90 10.52 -2.51
CA THR A 332 9.37 9.30 -3.12
C THR A 332 8.84 8.39 -2.02
N LEU A 333 7.54 8.10 -2.03
CA LEU A 333 6.86 7.37 -0.97
C LEU A 333 6.46 5.96 -1.45
N ASP A 334 7.08 4.94 -0.86
CA ASP A 334 6.76 3.53 -1.12
C ASP A 334 5.65 3.06 -0.17
N LEU A 335 4.41 3.49 -0.45
CA LEU A 335 3.25 3.19 0.39
C LEU A 335 2.45 1.99 -0.13
N LYS A 336 2.01 1.16 0.80
CA LYS A 336 0.94 0.18 0.62
C LYS A 336 -0.40 0.87 0.85
N LEU A 337 -1.30 0.83 -0.13
CA LEU A 337 -2.55 1.61 -0.13
C LEU A 337 -3.75 0.66 -0.02
N ILE A 338 -4.54 0.78 1.05
CA ILE A 338 -5.69 -0.10 1.32
C ILE A 338 -6.87 0.72 1.85
N PHE A 339 -8.01 0.66 1.18
CA PHE A 339 -9.17 1.47 1.56
C PHE A 339 -10.42 0.60 1.67
N ASN A 340 -11.22 0.83 2.70
CA ASN A 340 -12.58 0.32 2.79
C ASN A 340 -13.56 1.37 2.30
N THR A 341 -14.54 0.97 1.51
CA THR A 341 -15.64 1.85 1.13
C THR A 341 -16.96 1.08 1.02
N ASN A 342 -18.05 1.77 1.34
CA ASN A 342 -19.41 1.28 1.12
C ASN A 342 -20.04 1.90 -0.14
N ALA A 343 -19.39 2.89 -0.75
CA ALA A 343 -19.86 3.62 -1.91
C ALA A 343 -18.84 3.53 -3.05
N VAL A 344 -19.34 3.59 -4.29
CA VAL A 344 -18.50 3.69 -5.48
C VAL A 344 -17.77 5.03 -5.47
N LEU A 345 -16.45 4.98 -5.59
CA LEU A 345 -15.60 6.16 -5.77
C LEU A 345 -15.53 6.51 -7.26
N ASN A 346 -16.09 7.65 -7.64
CA ASN A 346 -16.05 8.17 -8.99
C ASN A 346 -14.69 8.83 -9.25
N PHE A 347 -13.92 8.20 -10.13
CA PHE A 347 -12.69 8.76 -10.68
C PHE A 347 -13.01 9.46 -12.01
N PRO A 348 -12.30 10.55 -12.36
CA PRO A 348 -12.38 11.13 -13.70
C PRO A 348 -12.03 10.09 -14.76
N SER A 349 -12.85 10.00 -15.82
CA SER A 349 -12.72 9.00 -16.88
C SER A 349 -11.36 9.05 -17.59
N THR A 350 -10.76 10.23 -17.69
CA THR A 350 -9.41 10.47 -18.25
C THR A 350 -8.29 9.71 -17.52
N HIS A 351 -8.54 9.22 -16.30
CA HIS A 351 -7.56 8.48 -15.50
C HIS A 351 -7.82 6.97 -15.41
N ALA A 352 -8.95 6.49 -15.92
CA ALA A 352 -9.34 5.08 -15.82
C ALA A 352 -8.23 4.12 -16.29
N LYS A 353 -7.68 4.35 -17.48
CA LYS A 353 -6.60 3.55 -18.06
C LYS A 353 -5.31 3.54 -17.23
N ALA A 354 -5.00 4.64 -16.56
CA ALA A 354 -3.81 4.74 -15.71
C ALA A 354 -3.99 3.98 -14.38
N LEU A 355 -5.23 3.82 -13.91
CA LEU A 355 -5.57 3.15 -12.67
C LEU A 355 -5.87 1.65 -12.84
N GLU A 356 -6.30 1.23 -14.03
CA GLU A 356 -6.72 -0.13 -14.40
C GLU A 356 -5.82 -1.23 -13.81
N ARG A 357 -4.51 -1.17 -14.07
CA ARG A 357 -3.55 -2.18 -13.60
C ARG A 357 -3.00 -1.91 -12.19
N ARG A 358 -3.30 -0.75 -11.61
CA ARG A 358 -2.72 -0.28 -10.34
C ARG A 358 -3.66 -0.46 -9.16
N ILE A 359 -4.95 -0.63 -9.39
CA ILE A 359 -5.98 -0.83 -8.35
C ILE A 359 -6.59 -2.23 -8.48
N ALA A 360 -7.00 -2.79 -7.34
CA ALA A 360 -7.89 -3.94 -7.29
C ALA A 360 -9.09 -3.61 -6.41
N VAL A 361 -10.29 -3.63 -7.00
CA VAL A 361 -11.53 -3.51 -6.25
C VAL A 361 -11.98 -4.90 -5.80
N ILE A 362 -11.97 -5.12 -4.49
CA ILE A 362 -12.34 -6.40 -3.87
C ILE A 362 -13.82 -6.38 -3.51
N PRO A 363 -14.67 -7.23 -4.12
CA PRO A 363 -16.06 -7.37 -3.69
C PRO A 363 -16.14 -8.08 -2.33
N CYS A 364 -16.77 -7.42 -1.36
CA CYS A 364 -17.01 -7.93 -0.01
C CYS A 364 -18.51 -8.02 0.22
N GLU A 365 -19.13 -9.07 -0.31
CA GLU A 365 -20.59 -9.20 -0.36
C GLU A 365 -21.17 -10.05 0.77
N TYR A 366 -20.33 -10.85 1.42
CA TYR A 366 -20.76 -11.72 2.49
C TYR A 366 -21.27 -10.90 3.68
N TYR A 367 -22.48 -11.20 4.14
CA TYR A 367 -23.06 -10.57 5.32
C TYR A 367 -22.82 -11.44 6.54
N VAL A 368 -22.05 -10.95 7.50
CA VAL A 368 -21.77 -11.62 8.77
C VAL A 368 -22.98 -11.44 9.69
N GLU A 369 -23.80 -12.49 9.79
CA GLU A 369 -25.00 -12.48 10.65
C GLU A 369 -24.65 -12.37 12.14
N LYS A 370 -23.66 -13.15 12.58
CA LYS A 370 -23.16 -13.17 13.95
C LYS A 370 -21.67 -12.87 13.95
N ALA A 371 -21.33 -11.63 14.30
CA ALA A 371 -19.95 -11.21 14.41
C ALA A 371 -19.29 -11.92 15.61
N ASP A 372 -18.10 -12.47 15.37
CA ASP A 372 -17.21 -12.94 16.42
C ASP A 372 -16.44 -11.73 16.98
N PRO A 373 -16.70 -11.29 18.23
CA PRO A 373 -16.08 -10.09 18.79
C PRO A 373 -14.57 -10.24 18.94
N ASP A 374 -14.08 -11.46 19.13
CA ASP A 374 -12.68 -11.78 19.44
C ASP A 374 -11.92 -12.19 18.17
N LEU A 375 -12.53 -12.06 16.99
CA LEU A 375 -11.95 -12.51 15.73
C LEU A 375 -10.57 -11.89 15.47
N ILE A 376 -10.42 -10.59 15.73
CA ILE A 376 -9.14 -9.92 15.51
C ILE A 376 -8.06 -10.42 16.46
N GLU A 377 -8.41 -10.80 17.69
CA GLU A 377 -7.48 -11.34 18.68
C GLU A 377 -7.03 -12.75 18.24
N LYS A 378 -7.97 -13.60 17.83
CA LYS A 378 -7.66 -14.93 17.25
C LYS A 378 -6.74 -14.85 16.04
N LEU A 379 -6.97 -13.88 15.15
CA LEU A 379 -6.12 -13.67 13.98
C LEU A 379 -4.74 -13.11 14.37
N GLN A 380 -4.64 -12.33 15.46
CA GLN A 380 -3.36 -11.87 15.99
C GLN A 380 -2.59 -13.00 16.67
N ASP A 381 -3.27 -13.94 17.32
CA ASP A 381 -2.66 -15.15 17.88
C ASP A 381 -2.08 -16.04 16.78
N GLU A 382 -2.74 -16.14 15.63
CA GLU A 382 -2.25 -16.86 14.43
C GLU A 382 -1.27 -16.02 13.58
N LYS A 383 -0.90 -14.80 13.98
CA LYS A 383 -0.20 -13.84 13.10
C LYS A 383 1.11 -14.37 12.53
N LYS A 384 1.86 -15.15 13.31
CA LYS A 384 3.11 -15.76 12.87
C LYS A 384 2.86 -16.83 11.81
N GLU A 385 1.92 -17.73 12.05
CA GLU A 385 1.56 -18.80 11.15
C GLU A 385 0.94 -18.24 9.86
N ILE A 386 0.16 -17.16 9.95
CA ILE A 386 -0.35 -16.41 8.79
C ILE A 386 0.81 -15.89 7.95
N PHE A 387 1.81 -15.25 8.56
CA PHE A 387 2.98 -14.78 7.82
C PHE A 387 3.73 -15.91 7.12
N LEU A 388 3.99 -17.02 7.81
CA LEU A 388 4.70 -18.17 7.27
C LEU A 388 3.95 -18.80 6.09
N TYR A 389 2.61 -18.86 6.16
CA TYR A 389 1.76 -19.27 5.05
C TYR A 389 1.80 -18.27 3.89
N LEU A 390 1.68 -16.97 4.15
CA LEU A 390 1.75 -15.94 3.12
C LEU A 390 3.12 -15.92 2.42
N MET A 391 4.21 -16.22 3.14
CA MET A 391 5.54 -16.36 2.52
C MET A 391 5.65 -17.64 1.68
N TYR A 392 4.94 -18.71 2.02
CA TYR A 392 4.77 -19.85 1.11
C TYR A 392 4.02 -19.44 -0.16
N VAL A 393 2.92 -18.68 -0.05
CA VAL A 393 2.18 -18.14 -1.20
C VAL A 393 3.10 -17.25 -2.06
N TYR A 394 3.85 -16.33 -1.46
CA TYR A 394 4.81 -15.49 -2.18
C TYR A 394 5.88 -16.30 -2.90
N LYS A 395 6.37 -17.38 -2.29
CA LYS A 395 7.30 -18.32 -2.94
C LYS A 395 6.73 -18.91 -4.22
N GLN A 396 5.44 -19.26 -4.23
CA GLN A 396 4.79 -19.79 -5.43
C GLN A 396 4.64 -18.73 -6.51
N ILE A 397 4.33 -17.49 -6.14
CA ILE A 397 4.30 -16.34 -7.07
C ILE A 397 5.64 -16.19 -7.78
N VAL A 398 6.74 -16.14 -7.02
CA VAL A 398 8.10 -16.00 -7.56
C VAL A 398 8.50 -17.22 -8.40
N LYS A 399 8.21 -18.44 -7.91
CA LYS A 399 8.56 -19.69 -8.60
C LYS A 399 7.86 -19.82 -9.96
N ASN A 400 6.61 -19.38 -10.04
CA ASN A 400 5.80 -19.46 -11.26
C ASN A 400 6.01 -18.24 -12.18
N ASP A 401 6.92 -17.32 -11.83
CA ASP A 401 7.20 -16.08 -12.58
C ASP A 401 5.93 -15.28 -12.91
N ILE A 402 5.04 -15.18 -11.91
CA ILE A 402 3.76 -14.48 -12.10
C ILE A 402 4.05 -12.99 -12.30
N GLU A 403 3.66 -12.47 -13.47
CA GLU A 403 3.86 -11.06 -13.81
C GLU A 403 2.72 -10.15 -13.36
N TYR A 404 1.54 -10.72 -13.15
CA TYR A 404 0.33 -10.01 -12.77
C TYR A 404 -0.61 -10.93 -11.98
N LEU A 405 -1.05 -10.49 -10.80
CA LEU A 405 -2.05 -11.20 -10.03
C LEU A 405 -3.42 -10.97 -10.69
N GLN A 406 -4.11 -12.02 -11.14
CA GLN A 406 -5.39 -11.91 -11.84
C GLN A 406 -6.49 -12.65 -11.08
N ASN A 407 -7.67 -12.05 -11.07
CA ASN A 407 -8.93 -12.70 -10.72
C ASN A 407 -9.99 -12.03 -11.60
N ASP A 408 -10.73 -12.81 -12.39
CA ASP A 408 -11.59 -12.26 -13.45
C ASP A 408 -12.71 -11.38 -12.88
N ARG A 409 -13.27 -11.79 -11.74
CA ARG A 409 -14.31 -11.03 -11.04
C ARG A 409 -13.79 -9.70 -10.50
N VAL A 410 -12.60 -9.69 -9.90
CA VAL A 410 -11.96 -8.45 -9.43
C VAL A 410 -11.63 -7.53 -10.61
N THR A 411 -11.15 -8.09 -11.73
CA THR A 411 -10.87 -7.33 -12.96
C THR A 411 -12.14 -6.70 -13.50
N GLU A 412 -13.21 -7.47 -13.66
CA GLU A 412 -14.51 -7.00 -14.15
C GLU A 412 -15.05 -5.86 -13.27
N ILE A 413 -15.08 -6.05 -11.95
CA ILE A 413 -15.55 -5.02 -11.02
C ILE A 413 -14.66 -3.79 -11.04
N SER A 414 -13.33 -3.96 -11.11
CA SER A 414 -12.39 -2.84 -11.16
C SER A 414 -12.56 -2.03 -12.46
N HIS A 415 -12.74 -2.71 -13.60
CA HIS A 415 -13.01 -2.06 -14.88
C HIS A 415 -14.33 -1.33 -14.87
N ASP A 416 -15.38 -1.99 -14.38
CA ASP A 416 -16.69 -1.39 -14.23
C ASP A 416 -16.61 -0.12 -13.37
N TRP A 417 -15.99 -0.21 -12.20
CA TRP A 417 -15.83 0.91 -11.28
C TRP A 417 -15.08 2.09 -11.88
N LEU A 418 -13.98 1.83 -12.57
CA LEU A 418 -13.17 2.86 -13.23
C LEU A 418 -13.83 3.38 -14.52
N ASN A 419 -14.99 2.86 -14.90
CA ASN A 419 -15.63 3.08 -16.19
C ASN A 419 -14.67 2.77 -17.37
N PHE A 420 -13.82 1.77 -17.19
CA PHE A 420 -12.90 1.33 -18.23
C PHE A 420 -13.66 0.64 -19.37
N GLY A 421 -13.31 1.00 -20.59
CA GLY A 421 -13.96 0.49 -21.80
C GLY A 421 -15.34 1.08 -22.08
N TYR A 422 -15.83 2.08 -21.34
CA TYR A 422 -17.07 2.79 -21.64
C TYR A 422 -16.77 4.12 -22.33
N GLU A 423 -17.41 4.38 -23.47
CA GLU A 423 -17.41 5.72 -24.08
C GLU A 423 -18.73 6.44 -23.75
N PHE A 424 -18.63 7.47 -22.92
CA PHE A 424 -19.77 8.30 -22.53
C PHE A 424 -19.92 9.52 -23.44
N VAL A 425 -21.14 10.02 -23.54
CA VAL A 425 -21.47 11.19 -24.34
C VAL A 425 -21.95 12.34 -23.46
N SER A 426 -21.62 13.57 -23.87
CA SER A 426 -22.07 14.76 -23.16
C SER A 426 -23.59 14.87 -23.23
N SER A 427 -24.27 14.74 -22.09
CA SER A 427 -25.74 14.79 -22.03
C SER A 427 -26.23 15.37 -20.72
N LYS A 428 -27.12 16.36 -20.80
CA LYS A 428 -27.88 16.88 -19.64
C LYS A 428 -29.05 15.97 -19.26
N SER A 429 -29.47 15.07 -20.15
CA SER A 429 -30.67 14.23 -19.99
C SER A 429 -30.38 12.84 -19.44
N ALA A 430 -29.12 12.40 -19.45
CA ALA A 430 -28.71 11.09 -18.97
C ALA A 430 -27.43 11.19 -18.14
N SER A 431 -27.50 10.82 -16.86
CA SER A 431 -26.31 10.74 -16.01
C SER A 431 -25.38 9.62 -16.47
N ILE A 432 -24.09 9.68 -16.09
CA ILE A 432 -23.10 8.62 -16.38
C ILE A 432 -23.62 7.25 -15.95
N ALA A 433 -24.31 7.16 -14.80
CA ALA A 433 -24.90 5.91 -14.33
C ALA A 433 -25.97 5.35 -15.30
N HIS A 434 -26.86 6.18 -15.84
CA HIS A 434 -27.85 5.76 -16.83
C HIS A 434 -27.20 5.41 -18.17
N GLN A 435 -26.21 6.19 -18.61
CA GLN A 435 -25.45 5.89 -19.83
C GLN A 435 -24.72 4.55 -19.70
N LYS A 436 -24.10 4.29 -18.55
CA LYS A 436 -23.42 3.03 -18.25
C LYS A 436 -24.37 1.84 -18.24
N ALA A 437 -25.52 1.97 -17.58
CA ALA A 437 -26.58 0.95 -17.61
C ALA A 437 -27.02 0.66 -19.07
N CYS A 438 -27.19 1.71 -19.88
CA CYS A 438 -27.54 1.59 -21.30
C CYS A 438 -26.47 0.83 -22.10
N ILE A 439 -25.19 1.18 -21.94
CA ILE A 439 -24.08 0.46 -22.59
C ILE A 439 -24.05 -1.01 -22.17
N ASN A 440 -24.28 -1.32 -20.89
CA ASN A 440 -24.30 -2.70 -20.42
C ASN A 440 -25.47 -3.50 -20.98
N LEU A 441 -26.66 -2.91 -21.03
CA LEU A 441 -27.82 -3.54 -21.67
C LEU A 441 -27.57 -3.76 -23.17
N LEU A 442 -26.99 -2.77 -23.87
CA LEU A 442 -26.56 -2.93 -25.26
C LEU A 442 -25.59 -4.11 -25.39
N ARG A 443 -24.53 -4.18 -24.59
CA ARG A 443 -23.57 -5.29 -24.60
C ARG A 443 -24.20 -6.64 -24.29
N LYS A 444 -25.27 -6.69 -23.49
CA LYS A 444 -26.03 -7.92 -23.21
C LYS A 444 -26.86 -8.34 -24.42
N LEU A 445 -27.52 -7.39 -25.07
CA LEU A 445 -28.51 -7.66 -26.13
C LEU A 445 -27.90 -7.85 -27.52
N ILE A 446 -26.84 -7.10 -27.86
CA ILE A 446 -26.33 -6.99 -29.23
C ILE A 446 -24.87 -7.44 -29.36
N GLU A 447 -24.51 -7.90 -30.55
CA GLU A 447 -23.16 -8.29 -30.96
C GLU A 447 -22.81 -7.68 -32.32
N ILE A 448 -21.52 -7.44 -32.56
CA ILE A 448 -21.02 -7.07 -33.89
C ILE A 448 -21.07 -8.30 -34.78
N LYS A 449 -21.89 -8.25 -35.82
CA LYS A 449 -22.15 -9.36 -36.73
C LYS A 449 -22.24 -8.84 -38.17
N PRO A 450 -21.15 -8.93 -38.95
CA PRO A 450 -21.11 -8.43 -40.32
C PRO A 450 -22.28 -8.95 -41.18
N GLY A 451 -22.91 -8.06 -41.93
CA GLY A 451 -24.08 -8.34 -42.76
C GLY A 451 -25.41 -8.45 -42.01
N SER A 452 -25.43 -8.26 -40.69
CA SER A 452 -26.67 -8.20 -39.89
C SER A 452 -27.21 -6.77 -39.80
N ARG A 453 -28.46 -6.65 -39.35
CA ARG A 453 -29.07 -5.36 -39.08
C ARG A 453 -30.05 -5.41 -37.92
N ILE A 454 -30.16 -4.31 -37.18
CA ILE A 454 -31.15 -4.13 -36.12
C ILE A 454 -31.94 -2.86 -36.40
N LYS A 455 -33.27 -2.92 -36.34
CA LYS A 455 -34.14 -1.76 -36.54
C LYS A 455 -33.97 -0.77 -35.38
N VAL A 456 -33.64 0.49 -35.69
CA VAL A 456 -33.32 1.52 -34.68
C VAL A 456 -34.48 1.74 -33.71
N SER A 457 -35.71 1.80 -34.22
CA SER A 457 -36.92 2.02 -33.40
C SER A 457 -37.22 0.88 -32.43
N GLU A 458 -36.91 -0.36 -32.82
CA GLU A 458 -37.12 -1.54 -31.98
C GLU A 458 -36.13 -1.58 -30.82
N LEU A 459 -34.84 -1.39 -31.12
CA LEU A 459 -33.80 -1.32 -30.10
C LEU A 459 -34.04 -0.15 -29.12
N ASN A 460 -34.42 1.02 -29.64
CA ASN A 460 -34.76 2.17 -28.79
C ASN A 460 -35.94 1.89 -27.86
N LYS A 461 -36.95 1.14 -28.32
CA LYS A 461 -38.11 0.76 -27.50
C LYS A 461 -37.67 -0.11 -26.32
N ILE A 462 -36.90 -1.17 -26.59
CA ILE A 462 -36.41 -2.10 -25.56
C ILE A 462 -35.57 -1.37 -24.51
N ILE A 463 -34.63 -0.52 -24.94
CA ILE A 463 -33.76 0.21 -24.02
C ILE A 463 -34.55 1.24 -23.19
N ASN A 464 -35.51 1.92 -23.80
CA ASN A 464 -36.29 2.96 -23.10
C ASN A 464 -37.27 2.35 -22.09
N GLU A 465 -37.79 1.15 -22.35
CA GLU A 465 -38.62 0.39 -21.40
C GLU A 465 -37.86 0.07 -20.10
N GLU A 466 -36.55 -0.17 -20.18
CA GLU A 466 -35.72 -0.49 -19.01
C GLU A 466 -35.03 0.72 -18.36
N ILE A 467 -34.38 1.59 -19.15
CA ILE A 467 -33.36 2.54 -18.63
C ILE A 467 -33.83 4.01 -18.76
N LYS A 468 -34.96 4.27 -19.43
CA LYS A 468 -35.56 5.61 -19.61
C LYS A 468 -34.58 6.66 -20.16
N VAL A 469 -33.80 6.29 -21.18
CA VAL A 469 -32.84 7.17 -21.86
C VAL A 469 -33.42 7.65 -23.19
N SER A 470 -33.16 8.90 -23.56
CA SER A 470 -33.66 9.46 -24.83
C SER A 470 -33.06 8.75 -26.04
N SER A 471 -33.82 8.61 -27.12
CA SER A 471 -33.35 7.96 -28.36
C SER A 471 -32.12 8.62 -28.96
N GLN A 472 -31.93 9.93 -28.76
CA GLN A 472 -30.74 10.64 -29.20
C GLN A 472 -29.50 10.19 -28.44
N VAL A 473 -29.60 10.05 -27.11
CA VAL A 473 -28.50 9.56 -26.27
C VAL A 473 -28.20 8.10 -26.60
N ILE A 474 -29.22 7.26 -26.80
CA ILE A 474 -29.03 5.86 -27.22
C ILE A 474 -28.25 5.80 -28.54
N LYS A 475 -28.64 6.60 -29.53
CA LYS A 475 -27.95 6.67 -30.83
C LYS A 475 -26.47 7.02 -30.68
N GLN A 476 -26.17 8.07 -29.92
CA GLN A 476 -24.81 8.52 -29.67
C GLN A 476 -23.98 7.48 -28.91
N LEU A 477 -24.57 6.81 -27.91
CA LEU A 477 -23.89 5.75 -27.16
C LEU A 477 -23.56 4.53 -28.03
N ILE A 478 -24.48 4.14 -28.93
CA ILE A 478 -24.24 3.04 -29.86
C ILE A 478 -23.06 3.40 -30.78
N GLN A 479 -23.07 4.59 -31.39
CA GLN A 479 -21.99 5.05 -32.28
C GLN A 479 -20.63 5.16 -31.59
N ALA A 480 -20.61 5.52 -30.30
CA ALA A 480 -19.38 5.62 -29.52
C ALA A 480 -18.84 4.24 -29.09
N ASN A 481 -19.70 3.26 -28.81
CA ASN A 481 -19.28 1.99 -28.20
C ASN A 481 -19.28 0.79 -29.17
N PHE A 482 -19.91 0.92 -30.33
CA PHE A 482 -20.02 -0.10 -31.36
C PHE A 482 -19.71 0.59 -32.69
N ASP A 483 -18.66 0.17 -33.38
CA ASP A 483 -18.24 0.75 -34.68
C ASP A 483 -19.28 0.42 -35.75
N THR A 484 -20.39 1.18 -35.77
CA THR A 484 -21.58 0.94 -36.58
C THR A 484 -22.11 2.23 -37.18
N GLN A 485 -22.85 2.11 -38.27
CA GLN A 485 -23.59 3.21 -38.91
C GLN A 485 -25.07 2.86 -39.04
N THR A 486 -25.90 3.89 -39.27
CA THR A 486 -27.31 3.72 -39.61
C THR A 486 -27.50 3.81 -41.12
N LYS A 487 -28.35 2.96 -41.71
CA LYS A 487 -28.81 3.07 -43.10
C LYS A 487 -30.33 2.99 -43.18
N LEU A 488 -30.90 3.73 -44.12
CA LEU A 488 -32.33 3.74 -44.40
C LEU A 488 -32.69 2.56 -45.31
N TYR A 489 -33.64 1.72 -44.89
CA TYR A 489 -34.22 0.67 -45.71
C TYR A 489 -35.74 0.67 -45.55
N ASN A 490 -36.48 0.72 -46.67
CA ASN A 490 -37.95 0.71 -46.67
C ASN A 490 -38.58 1.76 -45.73
N GLY A 491 -37.97 2.96 -45.65
CA GLY A 491 -38.45 4.06 -44.81
C GLY A 491 -38.15 3.94 -43.31
N TYR A 492 -37.34 2.97 -42.90
CA TYR A 492 -36.91 2.82 -41.50
C TYR A 492 -35.39 2.80 -41.38
N ASP A 493 -34.85 3.37 -40.30
CA ASP A 493 -33.43 3.30 -39.99
C ASP A 493 -33.05 1.96 -39.37
N TYR A 494 -31.93 1.42 -39.82
CA TYR A 494 -31.30 0.21 -39.29
C TYR A 494 -29.85 0.46 -38.92
N TRP A 495 -29.42 -0.07 -37.77
CA TRP A 495 -28.02 -0.27 -37.47
C TRP A 495 -27.47 -1.42 -38.32
N ILE A 496 -26.31 -1.21 -38.94
CA ILE A 496 -25.68 -2.18 -39.85
C ILE A 496 -24.50 -2.86 -39.16
N ASP A 497 -24.30 -4.15 -39.44
CA ASP A 497 -23.28 -4.99 -38.83
C ASP A 497 -23.48 -5.21 -37.31
N LEU A 498 -24.69 -4.94 -36.82
CA LEU A 498 -25.15 -5.33 -35.48
C LEU A 498 -26.22 -6.43 -35.59
N GLY A 499 -26.13 -7.41 -34.71
CA GLY A 499 -27.09 -8.50 -34.56
C GLY A 499 -27.49 -8.74 -33.11
N TRP A 500 -28.63 -9.38 -32.89
CA TRP A 500 -29.06 -9.80 -31.55
C TRP A 500 -28.26 -11.03 -31.09
N LYS A 501 -27.78 -11.04 -29.84
CA LYS A 501 -27.14 -12.22 -29.22
C LYS A 501 -28.17 -13.35 -29.04
N GLU A 502 -27.79 -14.60 -29.34
CA GLU A 502 -28.72 -15.73 -29.40
C GLU A 502 -29.30 -16.23 -28.05
N ALA A 503 -29.10 -15.54 -26.92
CA ALA A 503 -29.39 -16.09 -25.59
C ALA A 503 -30.71 -15.64 -24.92
N ASP A 504 -31.35 -14.52 -25.29
CA ASP A 504 -32.50 -13.99 -24.52
C ASP A 504 -33.85 -14.05 -25.26
N LYS A 505 -34.20 -15.23 -25.80
CA LYS A 505 -35.54 -15.47 -26.41
C LYS A 505 -36.72 -15.38 -25.42
N LYS A 506 -36.49 -15.13 -24.13
CA LYS A 506 -37.55 -14.97 -23.11
C LYS A 506 -37.89 -13.53 -22.78
N GLU A 507 -37.00 -12.55 -23.04
CA GLU A 507 -37.27 -11.12 -22.74
C GLU A 507 -37.83 -10.37 -23.95
N ILE A 508 -37.67 -10.89 -25.17
CA ILE A 508 -38.16 -10.23 -26.39
C ILE A 508 -39.47 -10.87 -26.86
N HIS A 509 -40.56 -10.60 -26.14
CA HIS A 509 -41.90 -10.88 -26.66
C HIS A 509 -42.21 -9.90 -27.81
N ASP A 510 -42.54 -10.47 -28.98
CA ASP A 510 -42.90 -9.82 -30.26
C ASP A 510 -41.79 -9.40 -31.24
N ILE A 511 -40.75 -10.23 -31.42
CA ILE A 511 -39.99 -10.19 -32.69
C ILE A 511 -40.79 -10.95 -33.77
N SER A 512 -41.38 -10.21 -34.70
CA SER A 512 -41.86 -10.82 -35.94
C SER A 512 -40.65 -11.44 -36.65
N LYS A 513 -40.73 -12.73 -36.98
CA LYS A 513 -39.65 -13.54 -37.61
C LYS A 513 -39.11 -13.01 -38.96
N LYS A 514 -39.56 -11.84 -39.45
CA LYS A 514 -39.24 -11.31 -40.77
C LYS A 514 -37.99 -10.43 -40.84
N ASP A 515 -37.54 -9.83 -39.74
CA ASP A 515 -36.47 -8.81 -39.82
C ASP A 515 -35.06 -9.31 -39.42
N ASN A 516 -34.93 -10.53 -38.90
CA ASN A 516 -33.65 -11.07 -38.42
C ASN A 516 -32.81 -11.84 -39.46
N ILE A 517 -33.34 -12.11 -40.66
CA ILE A 517 -32.58 -12.75 -41.75
C ILE A 517 -33.09 -12.20 -43.08
N ILE A 518 -32.38 -11.22 -43.64
CA ILE A 518 -32.34 -11.03 -45.09
C ILE A 518 -30.87 -11.06 -45.46
N SER A 519 -30.43 -12.19 -45.99
CA SER A 519 -29.16 -12.28 -46.72
C SER A 519 -29.16 -11.20 -47.82
N LEU A 520 -28.00 -10.57 -48.06
CA LEU A 520 -27.75 -9.65 -49.16
C LEU A 520 -28.10 -10.31 -50.51
N ASP A 521 -29.38 -10.33 -50.86
CA ASP A 521 -29.81 -10.57 -52.22
C ASP A 521 -29.57 -9.28 -52.98
N LYS A 522 -28.58 -9.36 -53.88
CA LYS A 522 -28.35 -8.39 -54.94
C LYS A 522 -29.65 -8.22 -55.72
N ASN A 523 -30.46 -7.22 -55.36
CA ASN A 523 -31.47 -6.52 -56.16
C ASN A 523 -32.56 -5.92 -55.26
N GLU A 524 -32.22 -4.90 -54.47
CA GLU A 524 -33.20 -3.90 -54.05
C GLU A 524 -32.61 -2.53 -54.34
N ASN A 525 -33.40 -1.68 -55.01
CA ASN A 525 -32.96 -0.45 -55.68
C ASN A 525 -32.13 0.44 -54.77
N ILE A 526 -30.88 0.63 -55.17
CA ILE A 526 -29.98 1.67 -54.70
C ILE A 526 -30.53 2.99 -55.25
N THR A 527 -31.06 3.85 -54.39
CA THR A 527 -31.08 5.28 -54.67
C THR A 527 -29.82 5.87 -54.06
N ASP A 528 -28.80 6.00 -54.90
CA ASP A 528 -27.71 6.95 -54.70
C ASP A 528 -28.29 8.34 -54.96
N ASP A 529 -28.31 9.20 -53.94
CA ASP A 529 -28.46 10.67 -53.96
C ASP A 529 -28.65 11.09 -52.48
N GLU A 530 -27.97 12.06 -51.88
CA GLU A 530 -27.01 13.07 -52.29
C GLU A 530 -26.16 13.38 -51.03
N THR A 531 -24.87 13.65 -51.24
CA THR A 531 -24.07 14.46 -50.32
C THR A 531 -24.75 15.80 -50.10
N LEU A 532 -25.12 16.11 -48.86
CA LEU A 532 -25.38 17.48 -48.41
C LEU A 532 -24.35 17.84 -47.34
N ASP A 533 -23.17 18.21 -47.83
CA ASP A 533 -22.44 19.33 -47.23
C ASP A 533 -23.22 20.61 -47.61
N GLU A 534 -23.71 21.34 -46.62
CA GLU A 534 -23.59 22.80 -46.52
C GLU A 534 -24.40 23.33 -45.33
N GLU A 535 -23.66 24.01 -44.44
CA GLU A 535 -24.01 25.30 -43.86
C GLU A 535 -25.39 25.46 -43.17
N ASN A 536 -25.35 25.41 -41.83
CA ASN A 536 -26.07 26.38 -40.98
C ASN A 536 -25.31 26.49 -39.64
N LEU A 537 -24.18 27.19 -39.69
CA LEU A 537 -23.56 27.83 -38.53
C LEU A 537 -24.21 29.21 -38.36
N ASP A 538 -25.41 29.24 -37.77
CA ASP A 538 -25.89 30.45 -37.11
C ASP A 538 -25.22 30.53 -35.74
N PHE A 539 -24.06 31.18 -35.73
CA PHE A 539 -23.41 31.69 -34.53
C PHE A 539 -24.10 33.00 -34.15
N ASP A 540 -25.19 32.92 -33.39
CA ASP A 540 -25.64 34.06 -32.59
C ASP A 540 -24.67 34.22 -31.42
N TRP A 541 -23.69 35.09 -31.64
CA TRP A 541 -22.91 35.73 -30.59
C TRP A 541 -23.81 36.78 -29.92
N GLU A 542 -24.34 36.45 -28.74
CA GLU A 542 -24.67 37.48 -27.76
C GLU A 542 -23.55 37.55 -26.72
N ASP A 543 -22.71 38.56 -26.92
CA ASP A 543 -21.89 39.19 -25.90
C ASP A 543 -22.77 39.60 -24.71
N PHE A 544 -22.35 39.24 -23.50
CA PHE A 544 -22.49 40.13 -22.35
C PHE A 544 -21.25 39.99 -21.47
N ASP A 545 -20.44 41.03 -21.54
CA ASP A 545 -19.36 41.41 -20.64
C ASP A 545 -19.82 41.56 -19.17
N ASP A 546 -18.87 41.26 -18.28
CA ASP A 546 -18.51 41.93 -17.02
C ASP A 546 -19.58 42.27 -15.94
N GLU A 547 -19.51 41.53 -14.82
CA GLU A 547 -19.09 42.05 -13.49
C GLU A 547 -18.68 40.93 -12.52
#